data_AF-A0A917D1I3-F1
#
_entry.id   AF-A0A917D1I3-F1
#
_cell.length_a   1.000
_cell.length_b   1.000
_cell.length_c   1.000
_cell.angle_alpha   90.00
_cell.angle_beta   90.00
_cell.angle_gamma   90.00
#
_symmetry.space_group_name_H-M   'P 1'
#
loop_
_entity.id
_entity.type
_entity.pdbx_description
1 polymer ?
#
loop_
_entity_poly.entity_id
_entity_poly.type
_entity_poly.pdbx_seq_one_letter_code
_entity_poly.pdbx_strand_id
1 'polypeptide(L)'
;MDINTFINRIVGEAYNVSYAFRQIAVVLRQLIQDSNAKHILYPKGLFIKDSNEEVYIFESNGVMRFSVKDHSVSVETWKYLDIQKLELSLSPRNNQHNKTLSICFSNGDVIKLDSCNDTNDHWSHNYAEKLLELFQWLRSYAK
;
A
#
# COMPACT_ATOMS: atom_id res chain seq x y z
N MET A 1 2.20 -8.45 6.53
CA MET A 1 0.78 -8.16 6.87
C MET A 1 -0.07 -8.44 5.65
N ASP A 2 -0.94 -9.44 5.75
CA ASP A 2 -2.00 -9.75 4.78
C ASP A 2 -3.29 -8.95 5.08
N ILE A 3 -4.29 -9.11 4.21
CA ILE A 3 -5.60 -8.43 4.28
C ILE A 3 -6.38 -8.75 5.56
N ASN A 4 -6.45 -10.01 5.95
CA ASN A 4 -7.21 -10.43 7.13
C ASN A 4 -6.54 -9.91 8.40
N THR A 5 -5.22 -9.98 8.48
CA THR A 5 -4.44 -9.40 9.59
C THR A 5 -4.66 -7.89 9.67
N PHE A 6 -4.64 -7.18 8.55
CA PHE A 6 -4.95 -5.75 8.51
C PHE A 6 -6.35 -5.48 9.06
N ILE A 7 -7.37 -6.09 8.46
CA ILE A 7 -8.77 -5.95 8.86
C ILE A 7 -8.98 -6.22 10.36
N ASN A 8 -8.46 -7.34 10.85
CA ASN A 8 -8.63 -7.74 12.25
C ASN A 8 -7.95 -6.76 13.20
N ARG A 9 -6.80 -6.19 12.80
CA ARG A 9 -6.14 -5.14 13.56
C ARG A 9 -6.97 -3.87 13.63
N ILE A 10 -7.48 -3.39 12.49
CA ILE A 10 -8.31 -2.17 12.42
C ILE A 10 -9.60 -2.31 13.25
N VAL A 11 -10.22 -3.49 13.20
CA VAL A 11 -11.48 -3.75 13.93
C VAL A 11 -11.25 -4.02 15.42
N GLY A 12 -10.14 -4.67 15.78
CA GLY A 12 -9.81 -4.99 17.17
C GLY A 12 -9.26 -3.81 17.98
N GLU A 13 -8.60 -2.84 17.34
CA GLU A 13 -8.02 -1.67 18.03
C GLU A 13 -9.05 -0.52 18.16
N ALA A 14 -9.77 -0.51 19.29
CA ALA A 14 -10.87 0.43 19.55
C ALA A 14 -10.44 1.91 19.68
N TYR A 15 -9.17 2.23 19.98
CA TYR A 15 -8.77 3.60 20.34
C TYR A 15 -7.55 4.18 19.60
N ASN A 16 -6.80 3.39 18.81
CA ASN A 16 -5.51 3.84 18.24
C ASN A 16 -5.46 3.89 16.72
N VAL A 17 -6.56 3.55 16.04
CA VAL A 17 -6.63 3.49 14.58
C VAL A 17 -7.54 4.60 14.05
N SER A 18 -7.09 5.29 13.00
CA SER A 18 -7.84 6.39 12.44
C SER A 18 -9.20 5.96 11.86
N TYR A 19 -10.15 6.88 11.87
CA TYR A 19 -11.48 6.65 11.31
C TYR A 19 -11.42 6.30 9.81
N ALA A 20 -10.41 6.80 9.09
CA ALA A 20 -10.22 6.50 7.68
C ALA A 20 -9.95 5.00 7.44
N PHE A 21 -9.02 4.40 8.18
CA PHE A 21 -8.73 2.97 8.02
C PHE A 21 -9.91 2.07 8.38
N ARG A 22 -10.76 2.48 9.33
CA ARG A 22 -11.99 1.74 9.67
C ARG A 22 -12.95 1.68 8.48
N GLN A 23 -13.18 2.81 7.83
CA GLN A 23 -14.03 2.86 6.64
C GLN A 23 -13.42 2.04 5.50
N ILE A 24 -12.11 2.18 5.27
CA ILE A 24 -11.41 1.40 4.24
C ILE A 24 -11.54 -0.11 4.52
N ALA A 25 -11.36 -0.56 5.77
CA ALA A 25 -11.49 -1.98 6.12
C ALA A 25 -12.90 -2.54 5.87
N VAL A 26 -13.95 -1.74 6.08
CA VAL A 26 -15.34 -2.13 5.76
C VAL A 26 -15.51 -2.34 4.25
N VAL A 27 -15.04 -1.39 3.44
CA VAL A 27 -15.16 -1.49 1.97
C VAL A 27 -14.28 -2.61 1.42
N LEU A 28 -13.07 -2.78 1.97
CA LEU A 28 -12.14 -3.81 1.56
C LEU A 28 -12.69 -5.23 1.78
N ARG A 29 -13.43 -5.45 2.88
CA ARG A 29 -14.18 -6.71 3.11
C ARG A 29 -15.25 -6.99 2.06
N GLN A 30 -15.84 -5.95 1.46
CA GLN A 30 -16.88 -6.10 0.44
C GLN A 30 -16.31 -6.39 -0.94
N LEU A 31 -15.15 -5.78 -1.26
CA LEU A 31 -14.54 -5.88 -2.59
C LEU A 31 -13.59 -7.07 -2.74
N ILE A 32 -12.85 -7.44 -1.70
CA ILE A 32 -11.94 -8.58 -1.75
C ILE A 32 -12.66 -9.84 -1.28
N GLN A 33 -13.16 -10.61 -2.25
CA GLN A 33 -13.92 -11.84 -1.99
C GLN A 33 -13.02 -13.08 -1.85
N ASP A 34 -11.88 -13.09 -2.55
CA ASP A 34 -10.92 -14.19 -2.48
C ASP A 34 -9.69 -13.78 -1.66
N SER A 35 -9.76 -14.04 -0.35
CA SER A 35 -8.63 -13.84 0.55
C SER A 35 -7.49 -14.85 0.34
N ASN A 36 -7.71 -15.91 -0.47
CA ASN A 36 -6.70 -16.94 -0.76
C ASN A 36 -5.88 -16.59 -2.01
N ALA A 37 -6.38 -15.70 -2.86
CA ALA A 37 -5.59 -15.14 -3.94
C ALA A 37 -4.36 -14.40 -3.37
N LYS A 38 -3.26 -14.46 -4.10
CA LYS A 38 -2.00 -13.87 -3.66
C LYS A 38 -2.08 -12.35 -3.83
N HIS A 39 -2.03 -11.62 -2.72
CA HIS A 39 -2.10 -10.16 -2.67
C HIS A 39 -0.92 -9.57 -1.92
N ILE A 40 -0.44 -8.39 -2.34
CA ILE A 40 0.44 -7.55 -1.51
C ILE A 40 -0.36 -6.34 -1.04
N LEU A 41 -0.59 -6.24 0.27
CA LEU A 41 -1.24 -5.07 0.89
C LEU A 41 -0.20 -4.02 1.32
N TYR A 42 -0.42 -2.73 1.14
CA TYR A 42 0.46 -1.68 1.67
C TYR A 42 -0.37 -0.57 2.32
N PRO A 43 -0.43 -0.47 3.66
CA PRO A 43 -1.26 0.50 4.34
C PRO A 43 -0.42 1.74 4.69
N LYS A 44 -0.42 2.72 3.80
CA LYS A 44 0.34 3.97 3.94
C LYS A 44 -0.29 4.85 5.02
N GLY A 45 0.53 5.26 5.99
CA GLY A 45 0.11 6.11 7.10
C GLY A 45 -0.44 5.35 8.31
N LEU A 46 -0.47 4.01 8.31
CA LEU A 46 -1.11 3.22 9.38
C LEU A 46 -0.59 3.53 10.78
N PHE A 47 0.69 3.86 10.89
CA PHE A 47 1.37 4.07 12.15
C PHE A 47 1.79 5.54 12.38
N ILE A 48 1.24 6.47 11.58
CA ILE A 48 1.52 7.90 11.65
C ILE A 48 0.24 8.64 11.98
N LYS A 49 0.31 9.48 13.01
CA LYS A 49 -0.81 10.34 13.41
C LYS A 49 -1.01 11.45 12.37
N ASP A 50 -2.26 11.75 12.04
CA ASP A 50 -2.65 12.84 11.13
C ASP A 50 -1.98 12.73 9.74
N SER A 51 -1.79 11.50 9.26
CA SER A 51 -1.20 11.21 7.95
C SER A 51 -2.25 11.07 6.85
N ASN A 52 -1.82 11.09 5.58
CA ASN A 52 -2.70 10.77 4.46
C ASN A 52 -2.89 9.25 4.40
N GLU A 53 -4.00 8.75 4.95
CA GLU A 53 -4.26 7.31 5.00
C GLU A 53 -4.71 6.75 3.66
N GLU A 54 -3.88 5.87 3.10
CA GLU A 54 -4.16 5.15 1.87
C GLU A 54 -3.86 3.66 2.07
N VAL A 55 -4.68 2.79 1.49
CA VAL A 55 -4.37 1.35 1.43
C VAL A 55 -4.25 0.94 -0.02
N TYR A 56 -3.12 0.34 -0.36
CA TYR A 56 -2.89 -0.24 -1.68
C TYR A 56 -3.01 -1.75 -1.63
N ILE A 57 -3.72 -2.34 -2.59
CA ILE A 57 -3.83 -3.78 -2.78
C ILE A 57 -3.32 -4.11 -4.17
N PHE A 58 -2.19 -4.81 -4.23
CA PHE A 58 -1.57 -5.28 -5.46
C PHE A 58 -2.00 -6.72 -5.71
N GLU A 59 -2.73 -6.93 -6.80
CA GLU A 59 -3.23 -8.22 -7.24
C GLU A 59 -2.47 -8.69 -8.50
N SER A 60 -2.95 -9.72 -9.18
CA SER A 60 -2.28 -10.27 -10.38
C SER A 60 -2.43 -9.40 -11.63
N ASN A 61 -3.45 -8.54 -11.72
CA ASN A 61 -3.76 -7.77 -12.93
C ASN A 61 -3.64 -6.25 -12.74
N GLY A 62 -3.43 -5.77 -11.52
CA GLY A 62 -3.42 -4.36 -11.21
C GLY A 62 -3.28 -4.06 -9.73
N VAL A 63 -3.37 -2.78 -9.43
CA VAL A 63 -3.37 -2.24 -8.08
C VAL A 63 -4.63 -1.45 -7.83
N MET A 64 -5.22 -1.63 -6.65
CA MET A 64 -6.30 -0.79 -6.12
C MET A 64 -5.76 0.12 -5.03
N ARG A 65 -6.13 1.41 -5.08
CA ARG A 65 -5.93 2.38 -3.99
C ARG A 65 -7.26 2.67 -3.32
N PHE A 66 -7.28 2.53 -2.01
CA PHE A 66 -8.38 2.95 -1.15
C PHE A 66 -7.94 4.21 -0.40
N SER A 67 -8.75 5.26 -0.44
CA SER A 67 -8.55 6.50 0.31
C SER A 67 -9.89 7.03 0.81
N VAL A 68 -9.89 7.89 1.82
CA VAL A 68 -11.11 8.57 2.27
C VAL A 68 -11.10 10.03 1.78
N LYS A 69 -12.16 10.42 1.06
CA LYS A 69 -12.39 11.79 0.58
C LYS A 69 -13.84 12.16 0.87
N ASP A 70 -14.08 13.33 1.45
CA ASP A 70 -15.42 13.86 1.72
C ASP A 70 -16.36 12.85 2.43
N HIS A 71 -15.86 12.17 3.45
CA HIS A 71 -16.58 11.12 4.21
C HIS A 71 -17.00 9.87 3.40
N SER A 72 -16.42 9.68 2.21
CA SER A 72 -16.62 8.50 1.37
C SER A 72 -15.29 7.79 1.12
N VAL A 73 -15.34 6.47 0.92
CA VAL A 73 -14.17 5.71 0.48
C VAL A 73 -14.09 5.77 -1.03
N SER A 74 -13.01 6.37 -1.54
CA SER A 74 -12.66 6.37 -2.96
C SER A 74 -11.80 5.14 -3.26
N VAL A 75 -12.16 4.40 -4.32
CA VAL A 75 -11.41 3.26 -4.82
C VAL A 75 -10.96 3.56 -6.25
N GLU A 76 -9.66 3.58 -6.46
CA GLU A 76 -9.04 3.82 -7.77
C GLU A 76 -8.23 2.60 -8.18
N THR A 77 -8.19 2.28 -9.47
CA THR A 77 -7.53 1.07 -9.97
C THR A 77 -6.63 1.38 -11.15
N TRP A 78 -5.42 0.80 -11.16
CA TRP A 78 -4.52 0.86 -12.30
C TRP A 78 -4.14 -0.55 -12.74
N LYS A 79 -4.09 -0.76 -14.06
CA LYS A 79 -3.63 -2.03 -14.63
C LYS A 79 -2.12 -2.01 -14.78
N TYR A 80 -1.47 -3.15 -14.61
CA TYR A 80 -0.01 -3.23 -14.76
C TYR A 80 0.47 -2.99 -16.20
N LEU A 81 -0.38 -3.29 -17.19
CA LEU A 81 -0.10 -3.00 -18.60
C LEU A 81 0.08 -1.49 -18.87
N ASP A 82 -0.44 -0.64 -17.98
CA ASP A 82 -0.32 0.81 -18.09
C ASP A 82 0.93 1.36 -17.38
N ILE A 83 1.75 0.52 -16.73
CA ILE A 83 2.99 0.96 -16.09
C ILE A 83 4.00 1.34 -17.18
N GLN A 84 4.40 2.61 -17.19
CA GLN A 84 5.46 3.12 -18.07
C GLN A 84 6.85 3.05 -17.43
N LYS A 85 6.92 3.24 -16.12
CA LYS A 85 8.19 3.28 -15.39
C LYS A 85 8.01 2.74 -13.98
N LEU A 86 8.96 1.89 -13.59
CA LEU A 86 9.08 1.36 -12.24
C LEU A 86 10.47 1.70 -11.70
N GLU A 87 10.55 2.44 -10.60
CA GLU A 87 11.83 2.90 -10.03
C GLU A 87 11.88 2.57 -8.53
N LEU A 88 12.90 1.80 -8.13
CA LEU A 88 13.21 1.50 -6.73
C LEU A 88 14.51 2.21 -6.36
N SER A 89 14.44 3.19 -5.46
CA SER A 89 15.62 3.82 -4.90
C SER A 89 16.04 3.12 -3.60
N LEU A 90 17.35 2.88 -3.47
CA LEU A 90 17.96 2.23 -2.32
C LEU A 90 18.99 3.20 -1.72
N SER A 91 19.00 3.38 -0.40
CA SER A 91 19.99 4.22 0.29
C SER A 91 21.06 3.38 0.99
N PRO A 92 22.22 3.11 0.36
CA PRO A 92 23.22 2.19 0.90
C PRO A 92 24.05 2.75 2.06
N ARG A 93 24.11 4.07 2.26
CA ARG A 93 25.11 4.68 3.15
C ARG A 93 24.69 4.84 4.61
N ASN A 94 23.43 5.19 4.91
CA ASN A 94 23.04 5.63 6.26
C ASN A 94 21.79 4.95 6.85
N ASN A 95 20.98 4.27 6.04
CA ASN A 95 19.81 3.55 6.52
C ASN A 95 19.41 2.48 5.49
N GLN A 96 19.79 1.22 5.72
CA GLN A 96 19.49 0.10 4.82
C GLN A 96 17.97 -0.14 4.64
N HIS A 97 17.17 0.43 5.55
CA HIS A 97 15.72 0.35 5.57
C HIS A 97 15.05 1.53 4.86
N ASN A 98 15.79 2.52 4.37
CA ASN A 98 15.21 3.56 3.52
C ASN A 98 15.16 3.07 2.07
N LYS A 99 13.93 2.77 1.63
CA LYS A 99 13.60 2.40 0.26
C LYS A 99 12.39 3.21 -0.19
N THR A 100 12.42 3.63 -1.44
CA THR A 100 11.28 4.30 -2.07
C THR A 100 10.97 3.61 -3.38
N LEU A 101 9.67 3.41 -3.64
CA LEU A 101 9.17 2.81 -4.87
C LEU A 101 8.27 3.83 -5.57
N SER A 102 8.58 4.14 -6.83
CA SER A 102 7.75 4.95 -7.70
C SER A 102 7.23 4.12 -8.87
N ILE A 103 5.92 4.11 -9.05
CA ILE A 103 5.21 3.45 -10.15
C ILE A 103 4.53 4.53 -10.98
N CYS A 104 5.00 4.77 -12.20
CA CYS A 104 4.42 5.76 -13.11
C CYS A 104 3.56 5.06 -14.17
N PHE A 105 2.33 5.53 -14.33
CA PHE A 105 1.36 5.00 -15.28
C PHE A 105 1.24 5.89 -16.54
N SER A 106 0.68 5.32 -17.60
CA SER A 106 0.55 5.95 -18.92
C SER A 106 -0.34 7.18 -18.95
N ASN A 107 -1.26 7.30 -18.00
CA ASN A 107 -2.13 8.46 -17.81
C ASN A 107 -1.46 9.59 -17.02
N GLY A 108 -0.19 9.44 -16.61
CA GLY A 108 0.55 10.42 -15.82
C GLY A 108 0.42 10.25 -14.31
N ASP A 109 -0.41 9.31 -13.83
CA ASP A 109 -0.51 9.02 -12.41
C ASP A 109 0.78 8.40 -11.87
N VAL A 110 1.09 8.71 -10.61
CA VAL A 110 2.26 8.17 -9.93
C VAL A 110 1.87 7.68 -8.54
N ILE A 111 2.11 6.40 -8.27
CA ILE A 111 2.10 5.85 -6.91
C ILE A 111 3.52 5.97 -6.35
N LYS A 112 3.67 6.72 -5.25
CA LYS A 112 4.92 6.84 -4.49
C LYS A 112 4.77 6.24 -3.10
N LEU A 113 5.57 5.23 -2.82
CA LEU A 113 5.64 4.54 -1.55
C LEU A 113 7.03 4.69 -0.94
N ASP A 114 7.09 4.91 0.37
CA ASP A 114 8.31 5.25 1.10
C ASP A 114 8.32 4.55 2.46
N SER A 115 9.30 3.68 2.66
CA SER A 115 9.36 2.86 3.88
C SER A 115 9.65 3.64 5.16
N CYS A 116 10.12 4.88 5.08
CA CYS A 116 10.36 5.73 6.24
C CYS A 116 9.25 6.76 6.44
N ASN A 117 8.65 7.26 5.36
CA ASN A 117 7.64 8.32 5.44
C ASN A 117 6.20 7.80 5.49
N ASP A 118 5.94 6.54 5.08
CA ASP A 118 4.60 5.95 5.08
C ASP A 118 4.28 5.18 6.37
N THR A 119 5.23 5.14 7.32
CA THR A 119 5.10 4.45 8.60
C THR A 119 5.98 5.11 9.67
N ASN A 120 6.00 4.59 10.89
CA ASN A 120 6.94 5.00 11.93
C ASN A 120 8.22 4.12 11.94
N ASP A 121 9.20 4.55 12.74
CA ASP A 121 10.53 3.90 12.84
C ASP A 121 10.45 2.40 13.15
N HIS A 122 9.51 1.99 14.02
CA HIS A 122 9.37 0.60 14.45
C HIS A 122 8.95 -0.35 13.33
N TRP A 123 8.25 0.16 12.31
CA TRP A 123 7.71 -0.65 11.20
C TRP A 123 8.39 -0.36 9.86
N SER A 124 9.29 0.63 9.82
CA SER A 124 9.99 1.06 8.61
C SER A 124 10.75 -0.07 7.90
N HIS A 125 11.38 -0.96 8.67
CA HIS A 125 12.06 -2.13 8.14
C HIS A 125 11.10 -3.08 7.40
N ASN A 126 9.95 -3.40 7.98
CA ASN A 126 8.94 -4.26 7.34
C ASN A 126 8.38 -3.62 6.06
N TYR A 127 8.19 -2.30 6.06
CA TYR A 127 7.76 -1.58 4.86
C TYR A 127 8.84 -1.64 3.77
N ALA A 128 10.12 -1.52 4.15
CA ALA A 128 11.24 -1.62 3.22
C ALA A 128 11.30 -2.99 2.53
N GLU A 129 11.18 -4.07 3.30
CA GLU A 129 11.11 -5.43 2.74
C GLU A 129 9.91 -5.59 1.79
N LYS A 130 8.77 -5.01 2.16
CA LYS A 130 7.56 -5.05 1.35
C LYS A 130 7.70 -4.28 0.04
N LEU A 131 8.40 -3.15 0.04
CA LEU A 131 8.72 -2.42 -1.20
C LEU A 131 9.63 -3.22 -2.13
N LEU A 132 10.56 -4.01 -1.57
CA LEU A 132 11.40 -4.89 -2.36
C LEU A 132 10.60 -6.06 -2.96
N GLU A 133 9.75 -6.71 -2.15
CA GLU A 133 8.82 -7.76 -2.61
C GLU A 133 7.93 -7.23 -3.73
N LEU A 134 7.36 -6.04 -3.54
CA LEU A 134 6.47 -5.40 -4.50
C LEU A 134 7.20 -5.04 -5.80
N PHE A 135 8.42 -4.51 -5.73
CA PHE A 135 9.22 -4.24 -6.92
C PHE A 135 9.50 -5.51 -7.72
N GLN A 136 9.86 -6.61 -7.04
CA GLN A 136 10.08 -7.91 -7.69
C GLN A 136 8.79 -8.45 -8.32
N TRP A 137 7.66 -8.32 -7.63
CA TRP A 137 6.34 -8.68 -8.14
C TRP A 137 6.02 -7.92 -9.42
N LEU A 138 6.05 -6.59 -9.39
CA LEU A 138 5.66 -5.73 -10.51
C LEU A 138 6.59 -5.92 -11.71
N ARG A 139 7.90 -6.12 -11.47
CA ARG A 139 8.86 -6.42 -12.53
C ARG A 139 8.52 -7.71 -13.30
N SER A 140 7.82 -8.66 -12.69
CA SER A 140 7.38 -9.88 -13.41
C SER A 140 6.26 -9.64 -14.43
N TYR A 141 5.53 -8.52 -14.31
CA TYR A 141 4.45 -8.11 -15.21
C TYR A 141 4.88 -7.05 -16.24
N ALA A 142 5.97 -6.33 -15.99
CA ALA A 142 6.61 -5.45 -16.96
C ALA A 142 7.44 -6.29 -17.96
N LYS A 143 6.77 -6.89 -18.95
CA LYS A 143 7.38 -7.56 -20.10
C LYS A 143 7.20 -6.75 -21.37
#